data_AF-L0K6T5-F1
#
_entry.id   AF-L0K6T5-F1
#
_cell.length_a   1.000
_cell.length_b   1.000
_cell.length_c   1.000
_cell.angle_alpha   90.00
_cell.angle_beta   90.00
_cell.angle_gamma   90.00
#
_symmetry.space_group_name_H-M   'P 1'
#
loop_
_entity.id
_entity.type
_entity.pdbx_description
1 polymer ?
#
loop_
_entity_poly.entity_id
_entity_poly.type
_entity_poly.pdbx_seq_one_letter_code
_entity_poly.pdbx_strand_id
1 'polypeptide(L)'
;MTKKLGLNKLNQLMTVADKIVALIVLSVSIMLIFLTPKIIAGETSGAKEVVVTLDQQEIARYPLTNNQQLKRIKFEFTIKGKEYQGVLRMKEGKVRLERLSSEISPLPIHAQMGWISKPYEMIVSMPVKLTVTIEGQKKSKQSVDIRTF
;
A
#
# COMPACT_ATOMS: atom_id res chain seq x y z
N MET A 1 -8.90 23.15 42.53
CA MET A 1 -9.96 22.34 43.18
C MET A 1 -10.04 20.99 42.45
N THR A 2 -9.16 20.05 42.79
CA THR A 2 -9.09 18.73 42.13
C THR A 2 -10.09 17.79 42.80
N LYS A 3 -11.17 17.49 42.08
CA LYS A 3 -12.22 16.56 42.48
C LYS A 3 -11.56 15.17 42.59
N LYS A 4 -11.29 14.69 43.81
CA LYS A 4 -10.83 13.31 44.05
C LYS A 4 -11.90 12.38 43.50
N LEU A 5 -11.62 11.80 42.34
CA LEU A 5 -12.47 10.84 41.67
C LEU A 5 -12.67 9.65 42.64
N GLY A 6 -13.92 9.26 42.88
CA GLY A 6 -14.31 8.25 43.87
C GLY A 6 -13.91 6.82 43.51
N LEU A 7 -12.66 6.58 43.10
CA LEU A 7 -12.12 5.25 42.77
C LEU A 7 -12.29 4.26 43.91
N ASN A 8 -12.27 4.74 45.15
CA ASN A 8 -12.42 3.91 46.34
C ASN A 8 -13.81 3.24 46.45
N LYS A 9 -14.85 3.83 45.86
CA LYS A 9 -16.21 3.27 45.86
C LYS A 9 -16.41 2.18 44.79
N LEU A 10 -15.71 2.31 43.65
CA LEU A 10 -15.65 1.27 42.60
C LEU A 10 -14.87 0.03 43.07
N ASN A 11 -13.83 0.25 43.89
CA ASN A 11 -13.03 -0.84 44.44
C ASN A 11 -13.77 -1.76 45.41
N GLN A 12 -14.91 -1.33 45.95
CA GLN A 12 -15.72 -2.07 46.93
C GLN A 12 -16.82 -2.94 46.30
N LEU A 13 -17.21 -2.63 45.05
CA LEU A 13 -18.25 -3.37 44.30
C LEU A 13 -17.69 -4.48 43.41
N MET A 14 -16.40 -4.42 43.10
CA MET A 14 -15.77 -5.27 42.10
C MET A 14 -14.77 -6.22 42.76
N THR A 15 -14.96 -7.52 42.53
CA THR A 15 -14.10 -8.58 43.06
C THR A 15 -12.68 -8.39 42.51
N VAL A 16 -11.65 -8.77 43.29
CA VAL A 16 -10.25 -8.65 42.87
C VAL A 16 -10.00 -9.38 41.55
N ALA A 17 -10.70 -10.50 41.32
CA ALA A 17 -10.70 -11.25 40.06
C ALA A 17 -11.18 -10.39 38.87
N ASP A 18 -12.29 -9.67 39.02
CA ASP A 18 -12.85 -8.84 37.95
C ASP A 18 -11.91 -7.69 37.55
N LYS A 19 -11.16 -7.13 38.51
CA LYS A 19 -10.11 -6.12 38.26
C LYS A 19 -8.96 -6.70 37.45
N ILE A 20 -8.52 -7.90 37.78
CA ILE A 20 -7.44 -8.59 37.08
C ILE A 20 -7.88 -8.92 35.65
N VAL A 21 -9.09 -9.46 35.47
CA VAL A 21 -9.65 -9.76 34.15
C VAL A 21 -9.77 -8.49 33.29
N ALA A 22 -10.34 -7.41 33.85
CA ALA A 22 -10.47 -6.15 33.13
C ALA A 22 -9.10 -5.59 32.70
N LEU A 23 -8.08 -5.70 33.56
CA LEU A 23 -6.73 -5.22 33.27
C LEU A 23 -6.03 -6.09 32.21
N ILE A 24 -6.25 -7.41 32.22
CA ILE A 24 -5.75 -8.34 31.18
C ILE A 24 -6.41 -8.04 29.84
N VAL A 25 -7.73 -7.89 29.79
CA VAL A 25 -8.45 -7.59 28.54
C VAL A 25 -8.00 -6.25 27.96
N LEU A 26 -7.82 -5.24 28.82
CA LEU A 26 -7.33 -3.93 28.42
C LEU A 26 -5.89 -4.01 27.89
N SER A 27 -5.00 -4.74 28.56
CA SER A 27 -3.61 -4.87 28.13
C SER A 27 -3.47 -5.64 26.83
N VAL A 28 -4.22 -6.73 26.65
CA VAL A 28 -4.29 -7.49 25.39
C VAL A 28 -4.81 -6.60 24.26
N SER A 29 -5.87 -5.81 24.51
CA SER A 29 -6.43 -4.89 23.51
C SER A 29 -5.41 -3.87 23.05
N ILE A 30 -4.66 -3.27 23.99
CA ILE A 30 -3.59 -2.30 23.68
C ILE A 30 -2.46 -2.99 22.91
N MET A 31 -2.06 -4.19 23.32
CA MET A 31 -1.00 -4.96 22.67
C MET A 31 -1.32 -5.29 21.21
N LEU A 32 -2.58 -5.63 20.89
CA LEU A 32 -3.03 -5.89 19.52
C LEU A 32 -2.91 -4.66 18.61
N ILE A 33 -3.19 -3.45 19.12
CA ILE A 33 -3.03 -2.21 18.35
C ILE A 33 -1.58 -2.03 17.88
N PHE A 34 -0.59 -2.40 18.69
CA PHE A 34 0.83 -2.30 18.32
C PHE A 34 1.34 -3.44 17.44
N LEU A 35 0.71 -4.62 17.49
CA LEU A 35 1.08 -5.78 16.67
C LEU A 35 0.52 -5.71 15.24
N THR A 36 -0.67 -5.15 15.06
CA THR A 36 -1.35 -5.06 13.74
C THR A 36 -0.51 -4.43 12.62
N PRO A 37 0.19 -3.29 12.78
CA PRO A 37 0.97 -2.71 11.68
C PRO A 37 2.16 -3.60 11.26
N LYS A 38 2.70 -4.44 12.17
CA LYS A 38 3.81 -5.35 11.84
C LYS A 38 3.33 -6.60 11.11
N ILE A 39 2.17 -7.14 11.47
CA ILE A 39 1.60 -8.34 10.83
C ILE A 39 1.11 -7.99 9.41
N ILE A 40 0.39 -6.86 9.27
CA ILE A 40 -0.08 -6.37 7.96
C ILE A 40 1.11 -5.98 7.05
N ALA A 41 2.17 -5.39 7.61
CA ALA A 41 3.39 -5.11 6.84
C ALA A 41 4.19 -6.39 6.49
N GLY A 42 4.19 -7.40 7.36
CA GLY A 42 4.93 -8.66 7.19
C GLY A 42 4.32 -9.62 6.17
N GLU A 43 3.00 -9.59 5.98
CA GLU A 43 2.30 -10.38 4.95
C GLU A 43 2.58 -9.90 3.51
N THR A 44 3.21 -8.73 3.34
CA THR A 44 3.73 -8.26 2.04
C THR A 44 5.09 -8.87 1.65
N SER A 45 5.41 -10.05 2.18
CA SER A 45 6.50 -10.90 1.66
C SER A 45 6.13 -11.58 0.33
N GLY A 46 4.91 -11.37 -0.19
CA GLY A 46 4.60 -11.59 -1.60
C GLY A 46 5.38 -10.62 -2.50
N ALA A 47 5.81 -11.08 -3.67
CA ALA A 47 6.46 -10.21 -4.65
C ALA A 47 5.59 -8.97 -4.90
N LYS A 48 6.13 -7.76 -4.70
CA LYS A 48 5.42 -6.53 -5.01
C LYS A 48 5.46 -6.29 -6.51
N GLU A 49 4.41 -5.73 -7.06
CA GLU A 49 4.31 -5.39 -8.47
C GLU A 49 3.92 -3.93 -8.62
N VAL A 50 4.49 -3.28 -9.63
CA VAL A 50 4.10 -1.95 -10.07
C VAL A 50 3.07 -2.12 -11.17
N VAL A 51 1.91 -1.52 -10.97
CA VAL A 51 0.79 -1.56 -11.91
C VAL A 51 0.61 -0.18 -12.51
N VAL A 52 0.59 -0.12 -13.83
CA VAL A 52 0.32 1.10 -14.58
C VAL A 52 -1.06 0.96 -15.18
N THR A 53 -1.93 1.91 -14.89
CA THR A 53 -3.28 1.96 -15.44
C THR A 53 -3.51 3.26 -16.19
N LEU A 54 -4.21 3.17 -17.32
CA LEU A 54 -4.68 4.30 -18.11
C LEU A 54 -6.21 4.24 -18.13
N ASP A 55 -6.90 5.32 -17.76
CA ASP A 55 -8.38 5.31 -17.66
C ASP A 55 -8.91 4.12 -16.81
N GLN A 56 -8.21 3.80 -15.72
CA GLN A 56 -8.49 2.67 -14.81
C GLN A 56 -8.31 1.26 -15.43
N GLN A 57 -7.84 1.16 -16.67
CA GLN A 57 -7.50 -0.10 -17.31
C GLN A 57 -6.00 -0.40 -17.15
N GLU A 58 -5.67 -1.61 -16.71
CA GLU A 58 -4.29 -2.05 -16.58
C GLU A 58 -3.64 -2.17 -17.96
N ILE A 59 -2.61 -1.36 -18.20
CA ILE A 59 -1.84 -1.37 -19.45
C ILE A 59 -0.48 -2.04 -19.29
N ALA A 60 0.05 -2.07 -18.07
CA ALA A 60 1.32 -2.73 -17.78
C ALA A 60 1.43 -3.14 -16.30
N ARG A 61 2.14 -4.24 -16.07
CA ARG A 61 2.45 -4.77 -14.74
C ARG A 61 3.89 -5.27 -14.72
N TYR A 62 4.66 -4.83 -13.73
CA TYR A 62 6.09 -5.16 -13.62
C TYR A 62 6.46 -5.55 -12.19
N PRO A 63 7.33 -6.56 -11.98
CA PRO A 63 7.80 -6.91 -10.65
C PRO A 63 8.67 -5.78 -10.06
N LEU A 64 8.33 -5.34 -8.84
CA LEU A 64 9.08 -4.34 -8.11
C LEU A 64 10.35 -4.98 -7.54
N THR A 65 11.47 -4.73 -8.22
CA THR A 65 12.76 -5.34 -7.85
C THR A 65 13.43 -4.55 -6.72
N ASN A 66 13.90 -5.25 -5.70
CA ASN A 66 14.71 -4.67 -4.62
C ASN A 66 16.22 -4.78 -4.91
N ASN A 67 16.66 -4.27 -6.07
CA ASN A 67 18.07 -4.21 -6.44
C ASN A 67 18.59 -2.76 -6.21
N GLN A 68 19.85 -2.61 -5.80
CA GLN A 68 20.52 -1.32 -5.68
C GLN A 68 20.74 -0.65 -7.05
N GLN A 69 20.82 -1.45 -8.13
CA GLN A 69 20.97 -0.92 -9.48
C GLN A 69 19.67 -0.27 -9.97
N LEU A 70 19.80 0.89 -10.61
CA LEU A 70 18.68 1.61 -11.21
C LEU A 70 18.20 0.88 -12.47
N LYS A 71 17.00 0.31 -12.42
CA LYS A 71 16.33 -0.30 -13.58
C LYS A 71 15.40 0.73 -14.22
N ARG A 72 15.49 0.91 -15.54
CA ARG A 72 14.55 1.70 -16.34
C ARG A 72 13.68 0.77 -17.16
N ILE A 73 12.37 0.87 -17.00
CA ILE A 73 11.38 0.07 -17.73
C ILE A 73 10.54 1.02 -18.56
N LYS A 74 10.50 0.78 -19.87
CA LYS A 74 9.67 1.55 -20.81
C LYS A 74 8.33 0.84 -20.97
N PHE A 75 7.26 1.62 -21.06
CA PHE A 75 5.93 1.12 -21.40
C PHE A 75 5.30 2.08 -22.40
N GLU A 76 4.45 1.54 -23.27
CA GLU A 76 3.81 2.28 -24.35
C GLU A 76 2.31 2.37 -24.09
N PHE A 77 1.71 3.50 -24.48
CA PHE A 77 0.29 3.74 -24.31
C PHE A 77 -0.21 4.71 -25.38
N THR A 78 -1.49 4.60 -25.73
CA THR A 78 -2.09 5.42 -26.79
C THR A 78 -3.06 6.43 -26.19
N ILE A 79 -2.96 7.69 -26.61
CA ILE A 79 -3.90 8.76 -26.26
C ILE A 79 -4.39 9.41 -27.54
N LYS A 80 -5.72 9.43 -27.73
CA LYS A 80 -6.35 10.06 -28.92
C LYS A 80 -5.73 9.57 -30.25
N GLY A 81 -5.39 8.29 -30.34
CA GLY A 81 -4.81 7.67 -31.54
C GLY A 81 -3.32 7.97 -31.79
N LYS A 82 -2.64 8.67 -30.87
CA LYS A 82 -1.17 8.86 -30.89
C LYS A 82 -0.51 7.98 -29.84
N GLU A 83 0.58 7.33 -30.23
CA GLU A 83 1.41 6.53 -29.32
C GLU A 83 2.35 7.41 -28.50
N TYR A 84 2.45 7.10 -27.20
CA TYR A 84 3.33 7.75 -26.25
C TYR A 84 4.09 6.70 -25.45
N GLN A 85 5.28 7.07 -24.99
CA GLN A 85 6.12 6.22 -24.15
C GLN A 85 6.26 6.83 -22.76
N GLY A 86 6.09 6.00 -21.74
CA GLY A 86 6.41 6.28 -20.35
C GLY A 86 7.62 5.50 -19.88
N VAL A 87 8.32 6.02 -18.88
CA VAL A 87 9.50 5.36 -18.30
C VAL A 87 9.34 5.28 -16.78
N LEU A 88 9.36 4.06 -16.25
CA LEU A 88 9.46 3.78 -14.83
C LEU A 88 10.92 3.58 -14.45
N ARG A 89 11.34 4.23 -13.36
CA ARG A 89 12.60 3.97 -12.68
C ARG A 89 12.35 3.17 -11.43
N MET A 90 13.05 2.05 -11.27
CA MET A 90 12.97 1.20 -10.10
C MET A 90 14.35 1.08 -9.45
N LYS A 91 14.41 1.28 -8.13
CA LYS A 91 15.63 1.16 -7.33
C LYS A 91 15.25 0.91 -5.88
N GLU A 92 15.92 -0.03 -5.22
CA GLU A 92 15.77 -0.31 -3.78
C GLU A 92 14.30 -0.54 -3.35
N GLY A 93 13.52 -1.25 -4.17
CA GLY A 93 12.11 -1.51 -3.88
C GLY A 93 11.23 -0.26 -3.94
N LYS A 94 11.71 0.79 -4.62
CA LYS A 94 10.97 2.02 -4.89
C LYS A 94 10.77 2.17 -6.39
N VAL A 95 9.68 2.81 -6.80
CA VAL A 95 9.41 3.17 -8.19
C VAL A 95 9.12 4.66 -8.32
N ARG A 96 9.54 5.24 -9.45
CA ARG A 96 9.26 6.62 -9.85
C ARG A 96 8.89 6.65 -11.33
N LEU A 97 7.89 7.45 -11.69
CA LEU A 97 7.58 7.78 -13.08
C LEU A 97 8.45 8.95 -13.56
N GLU A 98 9.12 8.80 -14.70
CA GLU A 98 9.81 9.92 -15.35
C GLU A 98 8.82 10.90 -15.99
N ARG A 99 9.30 12.07 -16.40
CA ARG A 99 8.47 13.09 -17.04
C ARG A 99 7.88 12.51 -18.33
N LEU A 100 6.55 12.60 -18.44
CA LEU A 100 5.82 12.26 -19.66
C LEU A 100 5.94 13.43 -20.63
N SER A 101 5.65 13.19 -21.92
CA SER A 101 5.65 14.26 -22.92
C SER A 101 4.79 15.45 -22.46
N SER A 102 5.30 16.67 -22.66
CA SER A 102 4.59 17.91 -22.34
C SER A 102 3.32 18.11 -23.18
N GLU A 103 3.20 17.42 -24.32
CA GLU A 103 1.99 17.43 -25.15
C GLU A 103 0.79 16.84 -24.41
N ILE A 104 1.02 15.79 -23.62
CA ILE A 104 -0.05 15.06 -22.92
C ILE A 104 -0.14 15.44 -21.44
N SER A 105 0.97 15.83 -20.81
CA SER A 105 1.02 16.25 -19.41
C SER A 105 1.86 17.52 -19.27
N PRO A 106 1.23 18.71 -19.39
CA PRO A 106 1.96 19.99 -19.39
C PRO A 106 2.80 20.17 -18.13
N LEU A 107 2.20 19.89 -16.97
CA LEU A 107 2.85 20.02 -15.67
C LEU A 107 3.60 18.74 -15.27
N PRO A 108 4.80 18.86 -14.66
CA PRO A 108 5.61 17.73 -14.18
C PRO A 108 5.14 17.11 -12.86
N ILE A 109 3.91 17.34 -12.41
CA ILE A 109 3.46 16.96 -11.06
C ILE A 109 3.71 15.46 -10.77
N HIS A 110 3.38 14.57 -11.71
CA HIS A 110 3.62 13.14 -11.58
C HIS A 110 5.10 12.78 -11.44
N ALA A 111 6.00 13.54 -12.09
CA ALA A 111 7.44 13.35 -11.98
C ALA A 111 8.02 13.96 -10.69
N GLN A 112 7.34 14.97 -10.12
CA GLN A 112 7.69 15.63 -8.86
C GLN A 112 7.23 14.84 -7.63
N MET A 113 6.19 14.00 -7.75
CA MET A 113 5.75 13.06 -6.69
C MET A 113 6.88 12.14 -6.19
N GLY A 114 7.90 11.91 -7.02
CA GLY A 114 9.12 11.26 -6.59
C GLY A 114 9.01 9.73 -6.51
N TRP A 115 9.60 9.16 -5.47
CA TRP A 115 9.70 7.72 -5.28
C TRP A 115 8.61 7.22 -4.35
N ILE A 116 7.87 6.20 -4.79
CA ILE A 116 6.88 5.47 -3.98
C ILE A 116 7.37 4.04 -3.71
N SER A 117 6.97 3.45 -2.60
CA SER A 117 7.42 2.13 -2.12
C SER A 117 6.33 1.31 -1.42
N LYS A 118 5.23 1.95 -1.05
CA LYS A 118 4.16 1.34 -0.27
C LYS A 118 2.88 1.20 -1.09
N PRO A 119 2.03 0.19 -0.82
CA PRO A 119 0.84 -0.05 -1.63
C PRO A 119 -0.21 1.07 -1.66
N TYR A 120 -0.25 1.89 -0.60
CA TYR A 120 -1.16 3.02 -0.49
C TYR A 120 -0.62 4.30 -1.16
N GLU A 121 0.64 4.29 -1.61
CA GLU A 121 1.24 5.41 -2.34
C GLU A 121 0.95 5.23 -3.83
N MET A 122 0.60 6.33 -4.52
CA MET A 122 0.32 6.32 -5.95
C MET A 122 0.90 7.53 -6.65
N ILE A 123 1.32 7.37 -7.90
CA ILE A 123 1.71 8.47 -8.78
C ILE A 123 0.57 8.69 -9.77
N VAL A 124 0.15 9.95 -9.96
CA VAL A 124 -1.00 10.31 -10.79
C VAL A 124 -0.63 11.39 -11.80
N SER A 125 -0.91 11.14 -13.07
CA SER A 125 -0.94 12.17 -14.12
C SER A 125 -2.39 12.42 -14.51
N MET A 126 -2.97 13.48 -13.93
CA MET A 126 -4.37 13.86 -14.10
C MET A 126 -4.80 14.09 -15.55
N PRO A 127 -4.04 14.83 -16.40
CA PRO A 127 -4.49 15.17 -17.76
C PRO A 127 -4.76 13.94 -18.64
N VAL A 128 -4.04 12.85 -18.38
CA VAL A 128 -4.12 11.60 -19.13
C VAL A 128 -4.73 10.45 -18.32
N LYS A 129 -5.16 10.71 -17.08
CA LYS A 129 -5.67 9.71 -16.13
C LYS A 129 -4.79 8.47 -16.02
N LEU A 130 -3.47 8.68 -16.07
CA LEU A 130 -2.48 7.62 -15.89
C LEU A 130 -2.15 7.53 -14.39
N THR A 131 -2.23 6.33 -13.85
CA THR A 131 -1.86 6.06 -12.45
C THR A 131 -0.85 4.92 -12.35
N VAL A 132 0.09 5.07 -11.42
CA VAL A 132 1.08 4.05 -11.08
C VAL A 132 0.89 3.70 -9.61
N THR A 133 0.59 2.44 -9.32
CA THR A 133 0.36 1.91 -7.97
C THR A 133 1.31 0.75 -7.68
N ILE A 134 1.44 0.40 -6.40
CA ILE A 134 2.16 -0.80 -5.96
C ILE A 134 1.13 -1.78 -5.42
N GLU A 135 1.03 -2.96 -6.03
CA GLU A 135 0.14 -4.02 -5.58
C GLU A 135 0.96 -5.22 -5.08
N GLY A 136 0.38 -6.02 -4.19
CA GLY A 136 0.92 -7.36 -3.92
C GLY A 136 0.64 -8.28 -5.10
N GLN A 137 1.58 -9.18 -5.42
CA GLN A 137 1.34 -10.23 -6.40
C GLN A 137 0.07 -10.99 -6.01
N LYS A 138 -0.95 -10.92 -6.86
CA LYS A 138 -2.11 -11.79 -6.75
C LYS A 138 -1.61 -13.20 -7.03
N LYS A 139 -1.42 -14.02 -5.99
CA LYS A 139 -1.39 -15.47 -6.20
C LYS A 139 -2.71 -15.80 -6.90
N SER A 140 -2.66 -16.25 -8.15
CA SER A 140 -3.88 -16.74 -8.80
C SER A 140 -4.44 -17.79 -7.85
N LYS A 141 -5.66 -17.56 -7.36
CA LYS A 141 -6.41 -18.58 -6.64
C LYS A 141 -6.57 -19.72 -7.63
N GLN A 142 -5.68 -20.72 -7.58
CA GLN A 142 -5.97 -22.01 -8.14
C GLN A 142 -7.23 -22.44 -7.40
N SER A 143 -8.35 -22.46 -8.12
CA SER A 143 -9.55 -23.15 -7.67
C SER A 143 -9.13 -24.58 -7.38
N VAL A 144 -8.96 -24.92 -6.11
CA VAL A 144 -8.86 -26.31 -5.68
C VAL A 144 -10.25 -26.87 -5.95
N ASP A 145 -10.39 -27.57 -7.06
CA ASP A 145 -11.56 -28.38 -7.36
C ASP A 145 -11.55 -29.57 -6.39
N ILE A 146 -12.22 -29.40 -5.25
CA ILE A 146 -12.49 -30.51 -4.34
C ILE A 146 -13.72 -31.23 -4.91
N ARG A 147 -13.49 -32.00 -5.98
CA ARG A 147 -14.40 -33.04 -6.45
C ARG A 147 -13.62 -34.27 -6.81
N THR A 148 -13.24 -35.03 -5.79
CA THR A 148 -13.15 -36.50 -5.83
C THR A 148 -13.06 -36.94 -4.38
N PHE A 149 -14.14 -37.54 -3.87
CA PHE A 149 -14.22 -38.84 -3.18
C PHE A 149 -15.68 -39.04 -2.76
#